data_AF-A0A8X6TW06-F1
#
_entry.id   AF-A0A8X6TW06-F1
#
_cell.length_a   1.000
_cell.length_b   1.000
_cell.length_c   1.000
_cell.angle_alpha   90.00
_cell.angle_beta   90.00
_cell.angle_gamma   90.00
#
_symmetry.space_group_name_H-M   'P 1'
#
loop_
_entity.id
_entity.type
_entity.pdbx_description
1 polymer ?
#
loop_
_entity_poly.entity_id
_entity_poly.type
_entity_poly.pdbx_seq_one_letter_code
_entity_poly.pdbx_strand_id
1 'polypeptide(L)'
;MTLYRTCPEMSLGVLSLLTIFVCFVTAAPRCNDSDLKGCMEELKVLTNNQDLAFAQTEHELSQTCGHLQDAMQCVNNFTSRCFDETQRELYRTLTSGAQQLLADLCTKGSGFRSKYLIHASCYRNLSSEYRKCADSYLTQQETAKKEDMPVKDKLRKSCCLFDGYKECTRVAVLHKCSPEAADLGEQIVTKAGGPLVQTHCANYKHNTPDCAFHTSSAISMMPLPLLSIVCFLLHFLSMILMYSYR
;
A
#
# COMPACT_ATOMS: atom_id res chain seq x y z
N MET A 1 13.57 25.64 -15.81
CA MET A 1 14.07 27.02 -15.59
C MET A 1 14.96 26.97 -14.36
N THR A 2 16.16 27.50 -14.54
CA THR A 2 17.34 27.65 -13.67
C THR A 2 17.17 27.49 -12.15
N LEU A 3 18.06 26.73 -11.50
CA LEU A 3 18.62 27.09 -10.19
C LEU A 3 20.11 26.71 -10.15
N TYR A 4 20.94 27.74 -10.14
CA TYR A 4 22.39 27.71 -9.94
C TYR A 4 22.70 27.80 -8.42
N ARG A 5 23.93 27.38 -8.06
CA ARG A 5 24.72 27.62 -6.81
C ARG A 5 24.52 26.61 -5.67
N THR A 6 25.59 26.13 -5.03
CA THR A 6 26.61 26.94 -4.30
C THR A 6 28.06 26.46 -4.47
N CYS A 7 28.99 27.41 -4.65
CA CYS A 7 30.41 27.27 -4.27
C CYS A 7 30.65 28.23 -3.09
N PRO A 8 31.46 27.87 -2.08
CA PRO A 8 31.63 28.69 -0.89
C PRO A 8 32.38 29.98 -1.22
N GLU A 9 31.94 31.09 -0.62
CA GLU A 9 32.71 32.33 -0.60
C GLU A 9 33.97 32.12 0.23
N MET A 10 35.13 32.46 -0.33
CA MET A 10 36.30 32.78 0.50
C MET A 10 37.06 33.96 -0.12
N SER A 11 37.22 34.96 0.73
CA SER A 11 37.75 36.31 0.50
C SER A 11 39.15 36.36 -0.11
N LEU A 12 39.39 37.42 -0.90
CA LEU A 12 40.65 37.78 -1.56
C LEU A 12 41.88 37.73 -0.64
N GLY A 13 42.97 37.17 -1.15
CA GLY A 13 44.29 37.28 -0.53
C GLY A 13 45.44 36.73 -1.37
N VAL A 14 45.95 37.57 -2.28
CA VAL A 14 47.33 37.59 -2.83
C VAL A 14 47.73 36.53 -3.88
N LEU A 15 48.37 37.04 -4.93
CA LEU A 15 48.88 36.39 -6.13
C LEU A 15 49.82 35.19 -5.85
N SER A 16 49.53 34.03 -6.46
CA SER A 16 50.56 33.13 -7.01
C SER A 16 49.95 32.19 -8.06
N LEU A 17 50.73 31.89 -9.09
CA LEU A 17 50.35 31.25 -10.35
C LEU A 17 49.93 29.77 -10.18
N LEU A 18 48.95 29.34 -11.00
CA LEU A 18 48.58 27.96 -11.32
C LEU A 18 47.92 27.10 -10.22
N THR A 19 46.71 27.47 -9.81
CA THR A 19 45.71 26.46 -9.41
C THR A 19 44.52 26.56 -10.36
N ILE A 20 44.48 25.68 -11.37
CA ILE A 20 43.27 25.42 -12.15
C ILE A 20 42.26 24.85 -11.14
N PHE A 21 41.33 25.68 -10.69
CA PHE A 21 40.19 25.21 -9.92
C PHE A 21 39.31 24.44 -10.89
N VAL A 22 39.53 23.13 -10.98
CA VAL A 22 38.65 22.22 -11.72
C VAL A 22 37.33 22.22 -10.95
N CYS A 23 36.41 23.11 -11.34
CA CYS A 23 35.01 22.97 -11.00
C CYS A 23 34.56 21.66 -11.65
N PHE A 24 34.55 20.57 -10.88
CA PHE A 24 33.79 19.40 -11.24
C PHE A 24 32.32 19.81 -11.25
N VAL A 25 31.82 20.16 -12.43
CA VAL A 25 30.38 20.22 -12.68
C VAL A 25 29.89 18.80 -12.56
N THR A 26 29.56 18.36 -11.34
CA THR A 26 28.81 17.12 -11.16
C THR A 26 27.45 17.39 -11.78
N ALA A 27 27.17 16.77 -12.91
CA ALA A 27 25.83 16.79 -13.50
C ALA A 27 24.85 16.35 -12.39
N ALA A 28 23.92 17.23 -12.01
CA ALA A 28 22.88 16.86 -11.07
C ALA A 28 22.19 15.60 -11.62
N PRO A 29 22.02 14.54 -10.81
CA PRO A 29 21.37 13.33 -11.28
C PRO A 29 19.99 13.69 -11.84
N ARG A 30 19.67 13.18 -13.04
CA ARG A 30 18.34 13.35 -13.62
C ARG A 30 17.38 12.51 -12.78
N CYS A 31 16.50 13.19 -12.06
CA CYS A 31 15.46 12.57 -11.25
C CYS A 31 14.15 12.69 -12.01
N ASN A 32 13.83 11.66 -12.80
CA ASN A 32 12.59 11.59 -13.54
C ASN A 32 11.74 10.43 -13.02
N ASP A 33 10.43 10.64 -12.91
CA ASP A 33 9.48 9.62 -12.47
C ASP A 33 9.46 8.40 -13.41
N SER A 34 9.88 8.57 -14.67
CA SER A 34 10.06 7.47 -15.63
C SER A 34 11.07 6.43 -15.16
N ASP A 35 12.12 6.85 -14.45
CA ASP A 35 13.22 5.97 -14.05
C ASP A 35 12.77 5.08 -12.89
N LEU A 36 12.04 5.67 -11.93
CA LEU A 36 11.39 4.91 -10.87
C LEU A 36 10.33 3.95 -11.44
N LYS A 37 9.53 4.42 -12.40
CA LYS A 37 8.53 3.58 -13.07
C LYS A 37 9.19 2.41 -13.79
N GLY A 38 10.34 2.61 -14.44
CA GLY A 38 11.13 1.56 -15.07
C GLY A 38 11.55 0.48 -14.07
N CYS A 39 12.09 0.86 -12.90
CA CYS A 39 12.41 -0.11 -11.84
C CYS A 39 11.17 -0.91 -11.39
N MET A 40 10.00 -0.25 -11.32
CA MET A 40 8.75 -0.89 -10.89
C MET A 40 8.09 -1.73 -11.98
N GLU A 41 8.36 -1.48 -13.26
CA GLU A 41 7.82 -2.28 -14.38
C GLU A 41 8.40 -3.69 -14.37
N GLU A 42 9.68 -3.87 -14.03
CA GLU A 42 10.27 -5.20 -13.83
C GLU A 42 9.65 -5.93 -12.62
N LEU A 43 9.42 -5.22 -11.50
CA LEU A 43 8.68 -5.77 -10.37
C LEU A 43 7.26 -6.18 -10.77
N LYS A 44 6.58 -5.36 -11.57
CA LYS A 44 5.24 -5.68 -12.06
C LYS A 44 5.24 -6.93 -12.91
N VAL A 45 6.23 -7.22 -13.74
CA VAL A 45 6.26 -8.48 -14.50
C VAL A 45 6.34 -9.70 -13.57
N LEU A 46 7.08 -9.58 -12.46
CA LEU A 46 7.22 -10.62 -11.44
C LEU A 46 5.98 -10.74 -10.53
N THR A 47 5.28 -9.62 -10.30
CA THR A 47 4.09 -9.54 -9.45
C THR A 47 2.78 -9.49 -10.24
N ASN A 48 2.81 -9.50 -11.58
CA ASN A 48 1.64 -9.22 -12.45
C ASN A 48 0.59 -10.32 -12.38
N ASN A 49 0.97 -11.49 -11.88
CA ASN A 49 0.00 -12.54 -11.60
C ASN A 49 -0.69 -12.36 -10.25
N GLN A 50 -0.26 -11.39 -9.43
CA GLN A 50 -0.67 -11.19 -8.04
C GLN A 50 -0.69 -12.49 -7.25
N ASP A 51 0.14 -13.46 -7.63
CA ASP A 51 0.18 -14.78 -7.05
C ASP A 51 1.16 -14.76 -5.87
N LEU A 52 0.75 -15.32 -4.73
CA LEU A 52 1.66 -15.71 -3.64
C LEU A 52 2.66 -16.79 -4.10
N ALA A 53 2.48 -17.34 -5.31
CA ALA A 53 3.40 -18.24 -5.99
C ALA A 53 4.61 -17.46 -6.53
N PHE A 54 5.44 -16.95 -5.63
CA PHE A 54 6.75 -16.37 -5.96
C PHE A 54 7.67 -17.41 -6.61
N ALA A 55 7.50 -18.70 -6.27
CA ALA A 55 8.08 -19.84 -6.96
C ALA A 55 7.62 -21.17 -6.37
N GLN A 56 7.65 -22.24 -7.17
CA GLN A 56 7.17 -23.58 -6.79
C GLN A 56 8.31 -24.50 -6.37
N THR A 57 9.54 -24.17 -6.78
CA THR A 57 10.73 -24.98 -6.53
C THR A 57 11.88 -24.11 -6.04
N GLU A 58 12.90 -24.74 -5.46
CA GLU A 58 14.12 -24.04 -5.04
C GLU A 58 14.80 -23.30 -6.20
N HIS A 59 14.78 -23.89 -7.39
CA HIS A 59 15.36 -23.31 -8.59
C HIS A 59 14.59 -22.06 -9.04
N GLU A 60 13.28 -22.19 -9.22
CA GLU A 60 12.40 -21.08 -9.60
C GLU A 60 12.49 -19.96 -8.55
N LEU A 61 12.54 -20.30 -7.26
CA LEU A 61 12.63 -19.31 -6.18
C LEU A 61 13.95 -18.57 -6.23
N SER A 62 15.04 -19.25 -6.57
CA SER A 62 16.33 -18.61 -6.77
C SER A 62 16.32 -17.64 -7.96
N GLN A 63 15.65 -17.99 -9.06
CA GLN A 63 15.52 -17.10 -10.22
C GLN A 63 14.67 -15.87 -9.88
N THR A 64 13.49 -16.07 -9.29
CA THR A 64 12.63 -14.96 -8.84
C THR A 64 13.35 -14.04 -7.87
N CYS A 65 14.11 -14.59 -6.94
CA CYS A 65 14.91 -13.80 -6.00
C CYS A 65 15.96 -12.92 -6.68
N GLY A 66 16.61 -13.39 -7.75
CA GLY A 66 17.52 -12.55 -8.54
C GLY A 66 16.81 -11.32 -9.11
N HIS A 67 15.68 -11.53 -9.78
CA HIS A 67 14.90 -10.44 -10.36
C HIS A 67 14.37 -9.45 -9.31
N LEU A 68 13.90 -9.94 -8.16
CA LEU A 68 13.43 -9.08 -7.07
C LEU A 68 14.56 -8.26 -6.46
N GLN A 69 15.74 -8.85 -6.29
CA GLN A 69 16.93 -8.15 -5.77
C GLN A 69 17.42 -7.08 -6.75
N ASP A 70 17.46 -7.38 -8.05
CA ASP A 70 17.85 -6.42 -9.10
C ASP A 70 16.92 -5.20 -9.09
N ALA A 71 15.61 -5.44 -9.04
CA ALA A 71 14.65 -4.35 -9.06
C ALA A 71 14.66 -3.52 -7.76
N MET A 72 14.83 -4.16 -6.59
CA MET A 72 15.07 -3.42 -5.34
C MET A 72 16.35 -2.58 -5.41
N GLN A 73 17.43 -3.11 -5.99
CA GLN A 73 18.66 -2.37 -6.16
C GLN A 73 18.47 -1.16 -7.09
N CYS A 74 17.67 -1.30 -8.15
CA CYS A 74 17.26 -0.19 -9.02
C CYS A 74 16.58 0.93 -8.23
N VAL A 75 15.55 0.60 -7.43
CA VAL A 75 14.84 1.58 -6.60
C VAL A 75 15.74 2.19 -5.53
N ASN A 76 16.57 1.39 -4.86
CA ASN A 76 17.51 1.89 -3.84
C ASN A 76 18.54 2.86 -4.43
N ASN A 77 19.06 2.59 -5.63
CA ASN A 77 19.96 3.50 -6.35
C ASN A 77 19.24 4.78 -6.80
N PHE A 78 17.97 4.70 -7.18
CA PHE A 78 17.17 5.88 -7.49
C PHE A 78 16.97 6.74 -6.25
N THR A 79 16.47 6.16 -5.15
CA THR A 79 16.20 6.88 -3.90
C THR A 79 17.46 7.47 -3.28
N SER A 80 18.61 6.80 -3.35
CA SER A 80 19.87 7.34 -2.84
C SER A 80 20.32 8.61 -3.59
N ARG A 81 20.01 8.72 -4.88
CA ARG A 81 20.39 9.87 -5.73
C ARG A 81 19.37 10.99 -5.72
N CYS A 82 18.07 10.64 -5.66
CA CYS A 82 16.99 11.56 -5.98
C CYS A 82 16.14 11.99 -4.79
N PHE A 83 16.15 11.25 -3.68
CA PHE A 83 15.40 11.62 -2.49
C PHE A 83 16.27 12.42 -1.54
N ASP A 84 15.67 13.41 -0.86
CA ASP A 84 16.29 14.07 0.29
C ASP A 84 16.34 13.13 1.51
N GLU A 85 16.93 13.59 2.62
CA GLU A 85 17.07 12.78 3.84
C GLU A 85 15.73 12.31 4.43
N THR A 86 14.73 13.20 4.45
CA THR A 86 13.40 12.89 5.01
C THR A 86 12.67 11.88 4.12
N GLN A 87 12.73 12.08 2.81
CA GLN A 87 12.14 11.18 1.82
C GLN A 87 12.80 9.80 1.85
N ARG A 88 14.13 9.73 2.00
CA ARG A 88 14.86 8.45 2.15
C ARG A 88 14.46 7.71 3.41
N GLU A 89 14.32 8.43 4.54
CA GLU A 89 13.91 7.81 5.79
C GLU A 89 12.46 7.31 5.73
N LEU A 90 11.57 8.09 5.13
CA LEU A 90 10.20 7.68 4.87
C LEU A 90 10.16 6.43 3.99
N TYR A 91 10.92 6.39 2.88
CA TYR A 91 11.00 5.22 2.01
C TYR A 91 11.50 3.97 2.76
N ARG A 92 12.59 4.09 3.53
CA ARG A 92 13.13 2.98 4.35
C ARG A 92 12.09 2.47 5.34
N THR A 93 11.44 3.38 6.05
CA THR A 93 10.40 3.05 7.02
C THR A 93 9.25 2.30 6.34
N LEU A 94 8.71 2.84 5.24
CA LEU A 94 7.57 2.28 4.52
C LEU A 94 7.87 0.93 3.84
N THR A 95 9.12 0.68 3.44
CA THR A 95 9.50 -0.53 2.71
C THR A 95 10.25 -1.58 3.54
N SER A 96 10.61 -1.26 4.79
CA SER A 96 11.39 -2.12 5.69
C SER A 96 10.83 -3.54 5.81
N GLY A 97 9.51 -3.69 5.95
CA GLY A 97 8.84 -4.99 6.04
C GLY A 97 9.00 -5.85 4.78
N ALA A 98 8.78 -5.25 3.61
CA ALA A 98 8.94 -5.92 2.32
C ALA A 98 10.41 -6.29 2.06
N GLN A 99 11.35 -5.41 2.39
CA GLN A 99 12.79 -5.68 2.28
C GLN A 99 13.22 -6.83 3.19
N GLN A 100 12.72 -6.87 4.43
CA GLN A 100 13.02 -7.94 5.37
C GLN A 100 12.41 -9.27 4.92
N LEU A 101 11.15 -9.27 4.46
CA LEU A 101 10.52 -10.45 3.88
C LEU A 101 11.35 -11.01 2.72
N LEU A 102 11.82 -10.13 1.82
CA LEU A 102 12.63 -10.57 0.69
C LEU A 102 13.98 -11.13 1.16
N ALA A 103 14.65 -10.46 2.10
CA ALA A 103 15.90 -10.96 2.67
C ALA A 103 15.72 -12.35 3.29
N ASP A 104 14.65 -12.55 4.07
CA ASP A 104 14.37 -13.83 4.70
C ASP A 104 13.98 -14.91 3.69
N LEU A 105 13.25 -14.58 2.62
CA LEU A 105 12.87 -15.55 1.59
C LEU A 105 14.03 -15.90 0.63
N CYS A 106 14.85 -14.91 0.28
CA CYS A 106 15.88 -15.03 -0.75
C CYS A 106 17.26 -15.40 -0.23
N THR A 107 17.49 -15.33 1.07
CA THR A 107 18.71 -15.89 1.66
C THR A 107 18.66 -17.41 1.58
N LYS A 108 19.59 -18.00 0.83
CA LYS A 108 19.72 -19.46 0.70
C LYS A 108 19.94 -20.09 2.08
N GLY A 109 19.21 -21.16 2.36
CA GLY A 109 19.30 -21.88 3.65
C GLY A 109 18.66 -21.17 4.84
N SER A 110 17.96 -20.03 4.65
CA SER A 110 17.23 -19.41 5.75
C SER A 110 16.06 -20.31 6.21
N GLY A 111 15.73 -20.23 7.51
CA GLY A 111 14.58 -20.97 8.04
C GLY A 111 13.25 -20.56 7.41
N PHE A 112 13.10 -19.30 7.01
CA PHE A 112 11.88 -18.80 6.36
C PHE A 112 11.74 -19.35 4.94
N ARG A 113 12.83 -19.41 4.17
CA ARG A 113 12.87 -20.02 2.84
C ARG A 113 12.50 -21.50 2.90
N SER A 114 13.08 -22.25 3.84
CA SER A 114 12.75 -23.67 4.01
C SER A 114 11.27 -23.88 4.34
N LYS A 115 10.69 -23.06 5.23
CA LYS A 115 9.26 -23.10 5.54
C LYS A 115 8.39 -22.79 4.31
N TYR A 116 8.77 -21.79 3.52
CA TYR A 116 8.07 -21.46 2.28
C TYR A 116 8.06 -22.63 1.30
N LEU A 117 9.21 -23.27 1.06
CA LEU A 117 9.34 -24.36 0.10
C LEU A 117 8.52 -25.60 0.46
N ILE A 118 8.25 -25.83 1.76
CA ILE A 118 7.36 -26.91 2.21
C ILE A 118 5.93 -26.71 1.67
N HIS A 119 5.47 -25.46 1.57
CA HIS A 119 4.09 -25.12 1.17
C HIS A 119 3.98 -24.60 -0.27
N ALA A 120 5.11 -24.31 -0.93
CA ALA A 120 5.18 -23.69 -2.26
C ALA A 120 4.38 -24.45 -3.34
N SER A 121 4.40 -25.78 -3.31
CA SER A 121 3.64 -26.62 -4.25
C SER A 121 2.12 -26.45 -4.10
N CYS A 122 1.62 -26.19 -2.89
CA CYS A 122 0.20 -25.97 -2.66
C CYS A 122 -0.27 -24.58 -3.14
N TYR A 123 0.56 -23.55 -2.93
CA TYR A 123 0.29 -22.18 -3.40
C TYR A 123 0.10 -22.08 -4.92
N ARG A 124 0.66 -23.03 -5.69
CA ARG A 124 0.42 -23.13 -7.14
C ARG A 124 -1.07 -23.18 -7.51
N ASN A 125 -1.87 -23.90 -6.74
CA ASN A 125 -3.28 -24.14 -7.06
C ASN A 125 -4.22 -23.05 -6.50
N LEU A 126 -3.64 -22.05 -5.83
CA LEU A 126 -4.36 -20.95 -5.17
C LEU A 126 -4.36 -19.64 -5.97
N SER A 127 -3.59 -19.58 -7.06
CA SER A 127 -3.37 -18.36 -7.86
C SER A 127 -4.65 -17.59 -8.18
N SER A 128 -5.74 -18.28 -8.51
CA SER A 128 -7.01 -17.62 -8.84
C SER A 128 -7.75 -17.01 -7.64
N GLU A 129 -7.80 -17.70 -6.50
CA GLU A 129 -8.50 -17.24 -5.30
C GLU A 129 -7.72 -16.16 -4.58
N TYR A 130 -6.41 -16.34 -4.48
CA TYR A 130 -5.52 -15.36 -3.86
C TYR A 130 -5.52 -14.03 -4.64
N ARG A 131 -5.49 -14.10 -5.98
CA ARG A 131 -5.58 -12.92 -6.85
C ARG A 131 -6.85 -12.12 -6.64
N LYS A 132 -8.00 -12.78 -6.45
CA LYS A 132 -9.26 -12.07 -6.12
C LYS A 132 -9.15 -11.24 -4.85
N CYS A 133 -8.46 -11.75 -3.82
CA CYS A 133 -8.21 -11.00 -2.59
C CYS A 133 -7.32 -9.78 -2.86
N ALA A 134 -6.22 -9.94 -3.60
CA ALA A 134 -5.30 -8.87 -3.94
C ALA A 134 -5.96 -7.79 -4.82
N ASP A 135 -6.67 -8.18 -5.88
CA ASP A 135 -7.41 -7.29 -6.77
C ASP A 135 -8.45 -6.45 -6.01
N SER A 136 -9.22 -7.12 -5.14
CA SER A 136 -10.21 -6.46 -4.30
C SER A 136 -9.56 -5.44 -3.35
N TYR A 137 -8.47 -5.83 -2.70
CA TYR A 137 -7.72 -4.94 -1.81
C TYR A 137 -7.15 -3.72 -2.54
N LEU A 138 -6.49 -3.93 -3.68
CA LEU A 138 -5.91 -2.84 -4.47
C LEU A 138 -6.98 -1.88 -4.99
N THR A 139 -8.10 -2.41 -5.50
CA THR A 139 -9.23 -1.59 -5.98
C THR A 139 -9.83 -0.74 -4.85
N GLN A 140 -10.02 -1.34 -3.68
CA GLN A 140 -10.56 -0.62 -2.53
C GLN A 140 -9.58 0.41 -1.97
N GLN A 141 -8.27 0.12 -1.97
CA GLN A 141 -7.22 1.08 -1.62
C GLN A 141 -7.20 2.28 -2.58
N GLU A 142 -7.26 2.03 -3.89
CA GLU A 142 -7.29 3.12 -4.88
C GLU A 142 -8.55 3.99 -4.76
N THR A 143 -9.68 3.38 -4.38
CA THR A 143 -10.91 4.12 -4.07
C THR A 143 -10.74 4.95 -2.79
N ALA A 144 -10.24 4.35 -1.71
CA ALA A 144 -10.01 5.02 -0.44
C ALA A 144 -9.05 6.22 -0.54
N LYS A 145 -8.03 6.12 -1.41
CA LYS A 145 -7.09 7.24 -1.67
C LYS A 145 -7.79 8.48 -2.22
N LYS A 146 -8.78 8.28 -3.10
CA LYS A 146 -9.53 9.35 -3.80
C LYS A 146 -10.61 9.99 -2.94
N GLU A 147 -11.06 9.31 -1.88
CA GLU A 147 -12.05 9.86 -0.96
C GLU A 147 -11.48 11.06 -0.19
N ASP A 148 -12.28 12.11 -0.07
CA ASP A 148 -11.94 13.26 0.76
C ASP A 148 -12.35 12.99 2.21
N MET A 149 -11.37 12.66 3.04
CA MET A 149 -11.56 12.36 4.46
C MET A 149 -10.31 12.70 5.25
N PRO A 150 -10.43 12.95 6.57
CA PRO A 150 -9.30 13.21 7.44
C PRO A 150 -8.23 12.11 7.36
N VAL A 151 -6.96 12.48 7.51
CA VAL A 151 -5.83 11.53 7.45
C VAL A 151 -6.00 10.35 8.40
N LYS A 152 -6.55 10.60 9.60
CA LYS A 152 -6.84 9.55 10.60
C LYS A 152 -7.87 8.53 10.08
N ASP A 153 -8.89 9.00 9.37
CA ASP A 153 -9.92 8.13 8.79
C ASP A 153 -9.38 7.36 7.58
N LYS A 154 -8.51 7.98 6.77
CA LYS A 154 -7.78 7.27 5.70
C LYS A 154 -6.93 6.15 6.27
N LEU A 155 -6.17 6.42 7.34
CA LEU A 155 -5.33 5.43 8.00
C LEU A 155 -6.18 4.27 8.55
N ARG A 156 -7.24 4.58 9.30
CA ARG A 156 -8.19 3.57 9.79
C ARG A 156 -8.74 2.72 8.65
N LYS A 157 -9.21 3.36 7.57
CA LYS A 157 -9.73 2.67 6.38
C LYS A 157 -8.69 1.76 5.75
N SER A 158 -7.47 2.24 5.53
CA SER A 158 -6.36 1.42 5.02
C SER A 158 -6.04 0.23 5.93
N CYS A 159 -6.05 0.41 7.25
CA CYS A 159 -5.84 -0.69 8.20
C CYS A 159 -6.95 -1.75 8.13
N CYS A 160 -8.22 -1.34 8.05
CA CYS A 160 -9.35 -2.25 7.90
C CYS A 160 -9.29 -3.03 6.58
N LEU A 161 -8.94 -2.35 5.47
CA LEU A 161 -8.75 -3.00 4.17
C LEU A 161 -7.60 -4.02 4.22
N PHE A 162 -6.50 -3.68 4.90
CA PHE A 162 -5.36 -4.58 5.07
C PHE A 162 -5.69 -5.80 5.92
N ASP A 163 -6.43 -5.64 7.03
CA ASP A 163 -6.88 -6.76 7.86
C ASP A 163 -7.87 -7.67 7.09
N GLY A 164 -8.77 -7.08 6.29
CA GLY A 164 -9.66 -7.84 5.41
C GLY A 164 -8.92 -8.61 4.31
N TYR A 165 -7.86 -8.01 3.76
CA TYR A 165 -6.97 -8.69 2.81
C TYR A 165 -6.26 -9.89 3.44
N LYS A 166 -5.67 -9.71 4.62
CA LYS A 166 -5.08 -10.79 5.43
C LYS A 166 -6.04 -11.95 5.61
N GLU A 167 -7.27 -11.66 6.07
CA GLU A 167 -8.26 -12.70 6.33
C GLU A 167 -8.72 -13.40 5.04
N CYS A 168 -8.97 -12.64 3.97
CA CYS A 168 -9.33 -13.22 2.66
C CYS A 168 -8.26 -14.19 2.16
N THR A 169 -6.99 -13.78 2.22
CA THR A 169 -5.85 -14.63 1.87
C THR A 169 -5.80 -15.89 2.73
N ARG A 170 -5.91 -15.76 4.05
CA ARG A 170 -5.85 -16.88 5.00
C ARG A 170 -6.95 -17.90 4.70
N VAL A 171 -8.20 -17.44 4.51
CA VAL A 171 -9.34 -18.29 4.16
C VAL A 171 -9.16 -18.96 2.81
N ALA A 172 -8.68 -18.24 1.80
CA ALA A 172 -8.38 -18.80 0.49
C ALA A 172 -7.37 -19.96 0.59
N VAL A 173 -6.30 -19.77 1.38
CA VAL A 173 -5.30 -20.81 1.61
C VAL A 173 -5.87 -21.99 2.39
N LEU A 174 -6.60 -21.76 3.49
CA LEU A 174 -7.22 -22.83 4.29
C LEU A 174 -8.16 -23.74 3.50
N HIS A 175 -8.83 -23.20 2.48
CA HIS A 175 -9.76 -23.98 1.68
C HIS A 175 -9.06 -25.05 0.82
N LYS A 176 -7.79 -24.87 0.47
CA LYS A 176 -7.05 -25.78 -0.43
C LYS A 176 -5.77 -26.38 0.18
N CYS A 177 -5.21 -25.74 1.19
CA CYS A 177 -3.93 -26.09 1.80
C CYS A 177 -4.09 -26.33 3.31
N SER A 178 -2.98 -26.67 3.96
CA SER A 178 -2.99 -26.95 5.40
C SER A 178 -3.13 -25.67 6.24
N PRO A 179 -3.56 -25.78 7.51
CA PRO A 179 -3.55 -24.66 8.46
C PRO A 179 -2.20 -23.96 8.57
N GLU A 180 -1.10 -24.72 8.58
CA GLU A 180 0.26 -24.17 8.65
C GLU A 180 0.61 -23.35 7.40
N ALA A 181 0.10 -23.76 6.23
CA ALA A 181 0.23 -22.96 5.01
C ALA A 181 -0.56 -21.65 5.12
N ALA A 182 -1.76 -21.67 5.69
CA ALA A 182 -2.55 -20.47 5.87
C ALA A 182 -1.89 -19.48 6.85
N ASP A 183 -1.34 -19.99 7.96
CA ASP A 183 -0.59 -19.19 8.93
C ASP A 183 0.66 -18.58 8.30
N LEU A 184 1.38 -19.36 7.48
CA LEU A 184 2.53 -18.85 6.74
C LEU A 184 2.11 -17.77 5.72
N GLY A 185 1.02 -17.98 4.99
CA GLY A 185 0.45 -17.00 4.06
C GLY A 185 0.11 -15.67 4.75
N GLU A 186 -0.56 -15.73 5.90
CA GLU A 186 -0.86 -14.55 6.72
C GLU A 186 0.42 -13.89 7.24
N GLN A 187 1.41 -14.68 7.67
CA GLN A 187 2.70 -14.19 8.11
C GLN A 187 3.43 -13.45 6.99
N ILE A 188 3.39 -13.95 5.74
CA ILE A 188 3.97 -13.29 4.57
C ILE A 188 3.34 -11.91 4.37
N VAL A 189 2.00 -11.83 4.36
CA VAL A 189 1.27 -10.55 4.19
C VAL A 189 1.60 -9.56 5.32
N THR A 190 1.56 -10.03 6.56
CA THR A 190 1.80 -9.19 7.75
C THR A 190 3.25 -8.71 7.83
N LYS A 191 4.20 -9.54 7.42
CA LYS A 191 5.62 -9.19 7.38
C LYS A 191 5.91 -8.17 6.28
N ALA A 192 5.31 -8.33 5.09
CA ALA A 192 5.44 -7.38 3.99
C ALA A 192 4.97 -5.96 4.40
N GLY A 193 3.89 -5.86 5.18
CA GLY A 193 3.41 -4.58 5.71
C GLY A 193 4.37 -3.91 6.73
N GLY A 194 5.26 -4.69 7.33
CA GLY A 194 6.30 -4.19 8.24
C GLY A 194 5.79 -3.69 9.59
N PRO A 195 6.71 -3.18 10.43
CA PRO A 195 6.42 -2.77 11.80
C PRO A 195 5.38 -1.65 11.90
N LEU A 196 5.35 -0.75 10.92
CA LEU A 196 4.40 0.36 10.87
C LEU A 196 2.96 -0.17 10.79
N VAL A 197 2.68 -1.05 9.84
CA VAL A 197 1.36 -1.66 9.69
C VAL A 197 1.04 -2.53 10.90
N GLN A 198 1.99 -3.34 11.38
CA GLN A 198 1.77 -4.20 12.55
C GLN A 198 1.41 -3.39 13.81
N THR A 199 2.05 -2.26 14.04
CA THR A 199 1.83 -1.44 15.24
C THR A 199 0.56 -0.60 15.11
N HIS A 200 0.40 0.12 13.99
CA HIS A 200 -0.73 1.04 13.83
C HIS A 200 -2.04 0.35 13.48
N CYS A 201 -1.98 -0.82 12.83
CA CYS A 201 -3.16 -1.57 12.44
C CYS A 201 -3.53 -2.71 13.40
N ALA A 202 -2.78 -2.93 14.48
CA ALA A 202 -3.00 -4.05 15.42
C ALA A 202 -4.46 -4.19 15.89
N ASN A 203 -5.10 -3.05 16.16
CA ASN A 203 -6.45 -2.99 16.76
C ASN A 203 -7.57 -2.81 15.74
N TYR A 204 -7.25 -2.61 14.45
CA TYR A 204 -8.27 -2.47 13.41
C TYR A 204 -8.58 -3.82 12.80
N LYS A 205 -9.78 -4.34 13.06
CA LYS A 205 -10.25 -5.62 12.54
C LYS A 205 -11.39 -5.41 11.56
N HIS A 206 -11.28 -5.96 10.36
CA HIS A 206 -12.22 -5.70 9.26
C HIS A 206 -13.69 -6.00 9.61
N ASN A 207 -13.94 -6.91 10.55
CA ASN A 207 -15.27 -7.31 11.01
C ASN A 207 -15.75 -6.56 12.28
N THR A 208 -15.04 -5.52 12.71
CA THR A 208 -15.41 -4.71 13.89
C THR A 208 -16.13 -3.42 13.52
N PRO A 209 -16.88 -2.81 14.44
CA PRO A 209 -17.56 -1.54 14.22
C PRO A 209 -16.62 -0.40 13.78
N ASP A 210 -15.36 -0.42 14.20
CA ASP A 210 -14.36 0.57 13.78
C ASP A 210 -14.12 0.55 12.27
N CYS A 211 -14.33 -0.60 11.64
CA CYS A 211 -14.21 -0.86 10.22
C CYS A 211 -15.56 -0.91 9.49
N ALA A 212 -16.67 -0.61 10.19
CA ALA A 212 -17.97 -0.44 9.56
C ALA A 212 -17.95 0.86 8.76
N PHE A 213 -17.69 0.76 7.46
CA PHE A 213 -17.87 1.87 6.53
C PHE A 213 -19.36 2.06 6.30
N HIS A 214 -20.01 2.80 7.20
CA HIS A 214 -21.26 3.42 6.82
C HIS A 214 -20.95 4.32 5.64
N THR A 215 -21.50 3.98 4.46
CA THR A 215 -21.75 4.99 3.45
C THR A 215 -22.52 6.08 4.16
N SER A 216 -21.87 7.20 4.43
CA SER A 216 -22.54 8.46 4.66
C SER A 216 -23.21 8.85 3.34
N SER A 217 -24.14 8.03 2.87
CA SER A 217 -25.29 8.56 2.19
C SER A 217 -25.85 9.55 3.19
N ALA A 218 -25.68 10.83 2.89
CA ALA A 218 -26.60 11.84 3.38
C ALA A 218 -28.00 11.46 2.84
N ILE A 219 -28.57 10.37 3.35
CA ILE A 219 -30.01 10.32 3.56
C ILE A 219 -30.15 11.35 4.66
N SER A 220 -30.38 12.59 4.24
CA SER A 220 -30.97 13.61 5.09
C SER A 220 -32.14 12.92 5.76
N MET A 221 -31.96 12.52 7.03
CA MET A 221 -33.07 12.14 7.88
C MET A 221 -33.84 13.44 8.05
N MET A 222 -34.74 13.68 7.10
CA MET A 222 -35.75 14.71 7.21
C MET A 222 -36.41 14.44 8.56
N PRO A 223 -36.34 15.36 9.51
CA PRO A 223 -36.74 15.05 10.87
C PRO A 223 -38.23 14.67 10.83
N LEU A 224 -38.60 13.61 11.56
CA LEU A 224 -39.98 13.13 11.73
C LEU A 224 -41.05 14.21 12.01
N PRO A 225 -40.77 15.43 12.54
CA PRO A 225 -41.83 16.44 12.73
C PRO A 225 -42.44 16.95 11.43
N LEU A 226 -41.71 16.94 10.30
CA LEU A 226 -42.22 17.52 9.04
C LEU A 226 -43.32 16.66 8.42
N LEU A 227 -43.23 15.33 8.53
CA LEU A 227 -44.27 14.43 8.03
C LEU A 227 -45.58 14.57 8.84
N SER A 228 -45.45 14.75 10.16
CA SER A 228 -46.58 15.01 11.05
C SER A 228 -47.28 16.32 10.69
N ILE A 229 -46.53 17.40 10.49
CA ILE A 229 -47.08 18.71 10.12
C ILE A 229 -47.83 18.66 8.78
N VAL A 230 -47.28 17.97 7.77
CA VAL A 230 -47.96 17.82 6.46
C VAL A 230 -49.26 17.01 6.61
N CYS A 231 -49.27 15.93 7.38
CA CYS A 231 -50.49 15.17 7.67
C CYS A 231 -51.55 16.01 8.40
N PHE A 232 -51.14 16.81 9.40
CA PHE A 232 -52.06 17.72 10.10
C PHE A 232 -52.64 18.79 9.18
N LEU A 233 -51.83 19.39 8.32
CA LEU A 233 -52.29 20.40 7.35
C LEU A 233 -53.27 19.81 6.32
N LEU A 234 -53.01 18.59 5.84
CA LEU A 234 -53.92 17.89 4.91
C LEU A 234 -55.25 17.52 5.57
N HIS A 235 -55.22 17.09 6.84
CA HIS A 235 -56.44 16.84 7.61
C HIS A 235 -57.23 18.12 7.91
N PHE A 236 -56.53 19.24 8.18
CA PHE A 236 -57.18 20.51 8.42
C PHE A 236 -57.82 21.08 7.15
N LEU A 237 -57.15 20.96 6.01
CA LEU A 237 -57.70 21.34 4.69
C LEU A 237 -58.93 20.51 4.32
N SER A 238 -58.92 19.19 4.57
CA SER A 238 -60.10 18.36 4.29
C SER A 238 -61.30 18.72 5.18
N MET A 239 -61.05 19.04 6.46
CA MET A 239 -62.08 19.55 7.37
C MET A 239 -62.67 20.89 6.91
N ILE A 240 -61.84 21.84 6.45
CA ILE A 240 -62.31 23.13 5.90
C ILE A 240 -63.15 22.92 4.65
N LEU A 241 -62.70 22.05 3.74
CA LEU A 241 -63.44 21.74 2.51
C LEU A 241 -64.78 21.07 2.81
N MET A 242 -64.85 20.18 3.82
CA MET A 242 -66.11 19.57 4.25
C MET A 242 -67.06 20.57 4.93
N TYR A 243 -66.53 21.52 5.70
CA TYR A 243 -67.34 22.58 6.31
C TYR A 243 -67.87 23.59 5.29
N SER A 244 -67.10 23.86 4.23
CA SER A 244 -67.50 24.80 3.17
C SER A 244 -68.49 24.21 2.17
N TYR A 245 -68.73 22.89 2.22
CA TYR A 245 -69.66 22.16 1.35
C TYR A 245 -71.00 21.81 2.05
N ARG A 246 -71.19 22.26 3.30
CA ARG A 246 -72.43 22.10 4.07
C ARG A 246 -73.08 23.46 4.29
#